data_AF-A0A7S0B759-F1
#
_entry.id   AF-A0A7S0B759-F1
#
_cell.length_a   1.000
_cell.length_b   1.000
_cell.length_c   1.000
_cell.angle_alpha   90.00
_cell.angle_beta   90.00
_cell.angle_gamma   90.00
#
_symmetry.space_group_name_H-M   'P 1'
#
loop_
_entity.id
_entity.type
_entity.pdbx_description
1 polymer ?
#
loop_
_entity_poly.entity_id
_entity_poly.type
_entity_poly.pdbx_seq_one_letter_code
_entity_poly.pdbx_strand_id
1 'polypeptide(L)'
;DLPAAERWVQQGADEGVAMDIDQYAICVDAAAQAADLSAAEEWLGRAQAAGLEVDERIYNNVLNAAAKCRNLAAAEQWFETMASSGIEPTAVPFRTVMHAACR
;
A
#
# COMPACT_ATOMS: atom_id res chain seq x y z
N ASP A 1 12.43 12.09 8.96
CA ASP A 1 11.16 12.71 9.33
C ASP A 1 10.14 12.31 8.27
N LEU A 2 9.27 11.34 8.57
CA LEU A 2 8.37 10.68 7.60
C LEU A 2 7.48 11.70 6.85
N PRO A 3 6.86 12.69 7.54
CA PRO A 3 6.01 13.69 6.88
C PRO A 3 6.76 14.60 5.91
N ALA A 4 8.07 14.80 6.12
CA ALA A 4 8.90 15.57 5.19
C ALA A 4 9.21 14.77 3.92
N ALA A 5 9.46 13.46 4.05
CA ALA A 5 9.69 12.57 2.91
C ALA A 5 8.44 12.46 2.02
N GLU A 6 7.27 12.28 2.63
CA GLU A 6 5.99 12.25 1.90
C GLU A 6 5.74 13.54 1.12
N ARG A 7 6.01 14.71 1.72
CA ARG A 7 5.87 16.01 1.04
C ARG A 7 6.81 16.15 -0.15
N TRP A 8 8.06 15.72 -0.03
CA TRP A 8 9.02 15.79 -1.13
C TRP A 8 8.61 14.88 -2.29
N VAL A 9 8.11 13.69 -1.99
CA VAL A 9 7.63 12.77 -3.03
C VAL A 9 6.34 13.28 -3.68
N GLN A 10 5.40 13.81 -2.89
CA GLN A 10 4.18 14.43 -3.41
C GLN A 10 4.49 15.63 -4.31
N GLN A 11 5.41 16.49 -3.90
CA GLN A 11 5.84 17.64 -4.70
C GLN A 11 6.53 17.20 -6.00
N GLY A 12 7.37 16.17 -5.96
CA GLY A 12 7.97 15.59 -7.16
C GLY A 12 6.92 15.03 -8.14
N ALA A 13 5.90 14.34 -7.61
CA ALA A 13 4.78 13.84 -8.40
C ALA A 13 3.99 14.98 -9.07
N ASP A 14 3.69 16.05 -8.31
CA ASP A 14 2.94 17.21 -8.79
C ASP A 14 3.75 18.05 -9.83
N GLU A 15 5.08 18.05 -9.71
CA GLU A 15 6.01 18.68 -10.66
C GLU A 15 6.28 17.83 -11.91
N GLY A 16 5.65 16.67 -12.04
CA GLY A 16 5.81 15.78 -13.20
C GLY A 16 7.17 15.07 -13.24
N VAL A 17 7.88 14.98 -12.11
CA VAL A 17 9.01 14.08 -11.97
C VAL A 17 8.45 12.67 -12.04
N ALA A 18 8.82 11.93 -13.09
CA ALA A 18 8.40 10.55 -13.27
C ALA A 18 8.89 9.73 -12.07
N MET A 19 7.97 9.43 -11.16
CA MET A 19 8.27 8.58 -10.03
C MET A 19 8.47 7.14 -10.51
N ASP A 20 9.47 6.46 -9.96
CA ASP A 20 9.64 5.02 -10.18
C ASP A 20 8.85 4.20 -9.16
N ILE A 21 8.81 2.89 -9.38
CA ILE A 21 8.06 1.96 -8.53
C ILE A 21 8.58 1.94 -7.09
N ASP A 22 9.86 2.22 -6.87
CA ASP A 22 10.48 2.24 -5.55
C ASP A 22 10.01 3.45 -4.73
N GLN A 23 9.90 4.61 -5.36
CA GLN A 23 9.38 5.82 -4.73
C GLN A 23 7.89 5.66 -4.35
N TYR A 24 7.07 5.04 -5.21
CA TYR A 24 5.68 4.72 -4.86
C TYR A 24 5.60 3.76 -3.67
N ALA A 25 6.42 2.72 -3.65
CA ALA A 25 6.42 1.76 -2.56
C ALA A 25 6.84 2.37 -1.22
N ILE A 26 7.73 3.36 -1.22
CA ILE A 26 8.07 4.13 -0.01
C ILE A 26 6.84 4.90 0.48
N CYS A 27 6.08 5.55 -0.39
CA CYS A 27 4.85 6.25 -0.02
C CYS A 27 3.78 5.31 0.54
N VAL A 28 3.59 4.14 -0.08
CA VAL A 28 2.62 3.15 0.40
C VAL A 28 3.05 2.57 1.75
N ASP A 29 4.36 2.30 1.95
CA ASP A 29 4.87 1.87 3.25
C ASP A 29 4.66 2.96 4.32
N ALA A 30 4.94 4.22 4.00
CA ALA A 30 4.72 5.34 4.90
C ALA A 30 3.25 5.45 5.34
N ALA A 31 2.32 5.37 4.39
CA ALA A 31 0.88 5.33 4.66
C ALA A 31 0.49 4.11 5.52
N ALA A 32 1.06 2.94 5.24
CA ALA A 32 0.87 1.75 6.06
C ALA A 32 1.42 1.92 7.48
N GLN A 33 2.56 2.59 7.67
CA GLN A 33 3.10 2.93 8.99
C GLN A 33 2.19 3.87 9.76
N ALA A 34 1.55 4.82 9.09
CA ALA A 34 0.57 5.73 9.65
C ALA A 34 -0.81 5.10 9.93
N ALA A 35 -1.02 3.83 9.54
CA ALA A 35 -2.34 3.17 9.55
C ALA A 35 -3.39 3.97 8.76
N ASP A 36 -2.98 4.52 7.61
CA ASP A 36 -3.83 5.21 6.67
C ASP A 36 -4.02 4.36 5.41
N LEU A 37 -5.09 3.56 5.41
CA LEU A 37 -5.44 2.73 4.25
C LEU A 37 -5.83 3.57 3.03
N SER A 38 -6.51 4.71 3.23
CA SER A 38 -6.96 5.54 2.10
C SER A 38 -5.78 6.10 1.33
N ALA A 39 -4.77 6.62 2.05
CA ALA A 39 -3.54 7.09 1.43
C ALA A 39 -2.76 5.95 0.74
N ALA A 40 -2.71 4.76 1.36
CA ALA A 40 -2.04 3.61 0.77
C ALA A 40 -2.68 3.18 -0.57
N GLU A 41 -4.02 3.13 -0.63
CA GLU A 41 -4.78 2.82 -1.83
C GLU A 41 -4.62 3.90 -2.91
N GLU A 42 -4.60 5.18 -2.52
CA GLU A 42 -4.38 6.28 -3.45
C GLU A 42 -3.01 6.19 -4.12
N TRP A 43 -1.95 5.95 -3.35
CA TRP A 43 -0.60 5.80 -3.88
C TRP A 43 -0.44 4.59 -4.80
N LEU A 44 -1.06 3.45 -4.45
CA LEU A 44 -1.12 2.29 -5.32
C LEU A 44 -1.85 2.62 -6.65
N GLY A 45 -3.01 3.29 -6.58
CA GLY A 45 -3.75 3.70 -7.76
C GLY A 45 -2.96 4.64 -8.67
N ARG A 46 -2.16 5.55 -8.10
CA ARG A 46 -1.26 6.42 -8.85
C ARG A 46 -0.13 5.64 -9.55
N ALA A 47 0.47 4.65 -8.89
CA ALA A 47 1.48 3.79 -9.51
C ALA A 47 0.91 3.03 -10.72
N GLN A 48 -0.31 2.48 -10.58
CA GLN A 48 -1.02 1.80 -11.68
C GLN A 48 -1.37 2.77 -12.82
N ALA A 49 -1.86 3.97 -12.50
CA ALA A 49 -2.19 5.00 -13.49
C ALA A 49 -0.97 5.52 -14.25
N ALA A 50 0.22 5.49 -13.61
CA ALA A 50 1.50 5.78 -14.25
C ALA A 50 1.98 4.65 -15.18
N GLY A 51 1.23 3.54 -15.29
CA GLY A 51 1.58 2.39 -16.12
C GLY A 51 2.73 1.56 -15.55
N LEU A 52 3.04 1.73 -14.26
CA LEU A 52 4.08 0.97 -13.59
C LEU A 52 3.54 -0.41 -13.19
N GLU A 53 4.38 -1.43 -13.36
CA GLU A 53 4.08 -2.78 -12.90
C GLU A 53 4.22 -2.82 -11.37
N VAL A 54 3.07 -2.96 -10.70
CA VAL A 54 3.03 -3.02 -9.23
C VAL A 54 3.56 -4.36 -8.76
N ASP A 55 4.59 -4.32 -7.90
CA ASP A 55 5.24 -5.49 -7.34
C ASP A 55 4.51 -6.04 -6.08
N GLU A 56 4.93 -7.23 -5.64
CA GLU A 56 4.43 -7.88 -4.43
C GLU A 56 4.53 -6.98 -3.19
N ARG A 57 5.59 -6.18 -3.11
CA ARG A 57 5.89 -5.34 -1.96
C ARG A 57 4.85 -4.24 -1.79
N ILE A 58 4.46 -3.56 -2.85
CA ILE A 58 3.44 -2.50 -2.75
C ILE A 58 2.11 -3.06 -2.27
N TYR A 59 1.67 -4.19 -2.83
CA TYR A 59 0.43 -4.82 -2.38
C TYR A 59 0.52 -5.30 -0.92
N ASN A 60 1.64 -5.89 -0.51
CA ASN A 60 1.89 -6.27 0.88
C ASN A 60 1.81 -5.05 1.82
N ASN A 61 2.26 -3.88 1.39
CA ASN A 61 2.16 -2.64 2.17
C ASN A 61 0.71 -2.16 2.30
N VAL A 62 -0.11 -2.23 1.24
CA VAL A 62 -1.55 -1.93 1.32
C VAL A 62 -2.27 -2.90 2.25
N LEU A 63 -1.97 -4.20 2.17
CA LEU A 63 -2.48 -5.21 3.10
C LEU A 63 -2.08 -4.91 4.56
N ASN A 64 -0.84 -4.47 4.78
CA ASN A 64 -0.37 -4.05 6.11
C ASN A 64 -1.11 -2.80 6.62
N ALA A 65 -1.41 -1.84 5.74
CA ALA A 65 -2.24 -0.69 6.07
C ALA A 65 -3.64 -1.15 6.51
N ALA A 66 -4.29 -2.01 5.73
CA ALA A 66 -5.61 -2.57 6.05
C ALA A 66 -5.60 -3.33 7.40
N ALA A 67 -4.54 -4.10 7.66
CA ALA A 67 -4.33 -4.80 8.93
C ALA A 67 -4.25 -3.86 10.12
N LYS A 68 -3.47 -2.78 10.02
CA LYS A 68 -3.32 -1.78 11.07
C LYS A 68 -4.59 -0.95 11.29
N CYS A 69 -5.36 -0.69 10.23
CA CYS A 69 -6.69 -0.09 10.33
C CYS A 69 -7.75 -1.05 10.89
N ARG A 70 -7.44 -2.34 11.05
CA ARG A 70 -8.40 -3.41 11.40
C ARG A 70 -9.56 -3.52 10.41
N ASN A 71 -9.30 -3.25 9.14
CA ASN A 71 -10.29 -3.36 8.08
C ASN A 71 -10.14 -4.72 7.38
N LEU A 72 -10.88 -5.72 7.87
CA LEU A 72 -10.86 -7.08 7.32
C LEU A 72 -11.37 -7.14 5.88
N ALA A 73 -12.44 -6.43 5.57
CA ALA A 73 -13.02 -6.42 4.23
C ALA A 73 -12.02 -5.91 3.18
N ALA A 74 -11.30 -4.82 3.49
CA ALA A 74 -10.26 -4.31 2.60
C ALA A 74 -9.08 -5.29 2.49
N ALA A 75 -8.67 -5.92 3.59
CA ALA A 75 -7.59 -6.90 3.57
C ALA A 75 -7.94 -8.12 2.69
N GLU A 76 -9.16 -8.63 2.76
CA GLU A 76 -9.65 -9.72 1.90
C GLU A 76 -9.69 -9.29 0.43
N GLN A 77 -10.24 -8.11 0.13
CA GLN A 77 -10.30 -7.58 -1.23
C GLN A 77 -8.91 -7.45 -1.87
N TRP A 78 -7.94 -6.89 -1.15
CA TRP A 78 -6.58 -6.72 -1.68
C TRP A 78 -5.84 -8.06 -1.82
N PHE A 79 -6.12 -9.03 -0.95
CA PHE A 79 -5.59 -10.38 -1.07
C PHE A 79 -6.08 -11.07 -2.35
N GLU A 80 -7.38 -10.99 -2.64
CA GLU A 80 -7.96 -11.50 -3.88
C GLU A 80 -7.41 -10.77 -5.12
N THR A 81 -7.16 -9.47 -5.00
CA THR A 81 -6.58 -8.66 -6.08
C THR A 81 -5.13 -9.07 -6.39
N MET A 82 -4.30 -9.32 -5.37
CA MET A 82 -2.96 -9.88 -5.56
C MET A 82 -3.02 -11.25 -6.24
N ALA A 83 -3.85 -12.16 -5.72
CA ALA A 83 -3.96 -13.52 -6.24
C ALA A 83 -4.43 -13.55 -7.71
N SER A 84 -5.39 -12.69 -8.07
CA SER A 84 -5.87 -12.56 -9.46
C SER A 84 -4.83 -11.92 -10.38
N SER A 85 -3.90 -11.14 -9.83
CA SER A 85 -2.73 -10.61 -10.55
C SER A 85 -1.59 -11.63 -10.67
N GLY A 86 -1.77 -12.86 -10.18
CA GLY A 86 -0.73 -13.90 -10.18
C GLY A 86 0.37 -13.69 -9.14
N ILE A 87 0.17 -12.77 -8.21
CA ILE A 87 1.12 -12.44 -7.14
C ILE A 87 0.63 -13.12 -5.86
N GLU A 88 1.48 -13.95 -5.26
CA GLU A 88 1.11 -14.70 -4.06
C GLU A 88 1.19 -13.77 -2.83
N PRO A 89 0.08 -13.53 -2.09
CA PRO A 89 0.11 -12.64 -0.94
C PRO A 89 0.86 -13.28 0.23
N THR A 90 1.61 -12.47 0.99
CA THR A 90 2.21 -12.98 2.22
C THR A 90 1.15 -13.23 3.30
N ALA A 91 1.30 -14.29 4.09
CA ALA A 91 0.32 -14.65 5.14
C ALA A 91 0.35 -13.73 6.38
N VAL A 92 1.34 -12.83 6.48
CA VAL A 92 1.60 -12.02 7.68
C VAL A 92 0.53 -10.95 7.94
N PRO A 93 0.09 -10.14 6.95
CA PRO A 93 -0.95 -9.14 7.16
C PRO A 93 -2.27 -9.77 7.58
N PHE A 94 -2.64 -10.91 6.97
CA PHE A 94 -3.90 -11.60 7.27
C PHE A 94 -3.97 -12.14 8.70
N ARG A 95 -2.88 -12.76 9.20
CA ARG A 95 -2.80 -13.20 10.61
C ARG A 95 -2.95 -12.03 11.57
N THR A 96 -2.43 -10.86 11.20
CA THR A 96 -2.52 -9.64 12.00
C THR A 96 -3.96 -9.10 12.02
N VAL A 97 -4.63 -9.05 10.87
CA VAL A 97 -6.04 -8.63 10.77
C VAL A 97 -6.95 -9.56 11.58
N MET A 98 -6.84 -10.88 11.38
CA MET A 98 -7.65 -11.86 12.11
C MET A 98 -7.42 -11.78 13.63
N HIS A 99 -6.16 -11.64 14.07
CA HIS A 99 -5.86 -11.47 15.49
C HIS A 99 -6.48 -10.18 16.04
N ALA A 100 -6.49 -9.10 15.26
CA ALA A 100 -7.07 -7.83 15.66
C ALA A 100 -8.62 -7.83 15.63
N ALA A 101 -9.24 -8.65 14.78
CA ALA A 101 -10.69 -8.80 14.68
C ALA A 101 -11.29 -9.77 15.73
N CYS A 102 -10.49 -10.69 16.27
CA CYS A 102 -10.90 -11.63 17.32
C CYS A 102 -10.69 -11.11 18.76
N ARG A 103 -10.31 -9.85 18.95
CA ARG A 103 -10.17 -9.18 20.26
C ARG A 103 -11.25 -8.13 20.43
#